data_AF-A0A2U9IVI4-F1
#
_entry.id   AF-A0A2U9IVI4-F1
#
_cell.length_a   1.000
_cell.length_b   1.000
_cell.length_c   1.000
_cell.angle_alpha   90.00
_cell.angle_beta   90.00
_cell.angle_gamma   90.00
#
_symmetry.space_group_name_H-M   'P 1'
#
loop_
_entity.id
_entity.type
_entity.pdbx_description
1 polymer ?
#
loop_
_entity_poly.entity_id
_entity_poly.type
_entity_poly.pdbx_seq_one_letter_code
_entity_poly.pdbx_strand_id
1 'polypeptide(L)'
;MIRSFYVRHHKISFIDAQGKKLVFLDLSVPCNRDAIDLEYLNVELKTEHGTIKRIILCPVNGKAFICNAVVELDSGIPSPEEIYMSVDSLLRRVGCTP
;
A
#
# COMPACT_ATOMS: atom_id res chain seq x y z
N MET A 1 3.47 -10.48 -15.66
CA MET A 1 1.99 -10.66 -15.77
C MET A 1 1.32 -9.73 -14.76
N ILE A 2 0.17 -9.13 -15.07
CA ILE A 2 -0.58 -8.27 -14.13
C ILE A 2 -2.00 -8.81 -13.97
N ARG A 3 -2.45 -8.98 -12.72
CA ARG A 3 -3.83 -9.38 -12.37
C ARG A 3 -4.40 -8.36 -11.39
N SER A 4 -5.60 -7.84 -11.65
CA SER A 4 -6.23 -6.82 -10.81
C SER A 4 -7.54 -7.31 -10.22
N PHE A 5 -7.80 -6.92 -8.98
CA PHE A 5 -8.99 -7.24 -8.20
C PHE A 5 -9.51 -5.97 -7.54
N TYR A 6 -10.74 -6.01 -7.06
CA TYR A 6 -11.34 -4.91 -6.29
C TYR A 6 -11.76 -5.43 -4.92
N VAL A 7 -11.27 -4.78 -3.87
CA VAL A 7 -11.64 -5.05 -2.48
C VAL A 7 -12.16 -3.75 -1.89
N ARG A 8 -13.42 -3.73 -1.45
CA ARG A 8 -14.05 -2.54 -0.84
C ARG A 8 -13.92 -1.25 -1.66
N HIS A 9 -14.05 -1.37 -2.99
CA HIS A 9 -13.87 -0.29 -3.98
C HIS A 9 -12.43 0.16 -4.23
N HIS A 10 -11.44 -0.46 -3.59
CA HIS A 10 -10.01 -0.23 -3.86
C HIS A 10 -9.47 -1.27 -4.83
N LYS A 11 -8.70 -0.82 -5.82
CA LYS A 11 -8.03 -1.73 -6.75
C LYS A 11 -6.78 -2.32 -6.12
N ILE A 12 -6.57 -3.61 -6.35
CA ILE A 12 -5.38 -4.34 -5.94
C ILE A 12 -4.80 -5.04 -7.15
N SER A 13 -3.56 -4.74 -7.49
CA SER A 13 -2.89 -5.30 -8.66
C SER A 13 -1.70 -6.14 -8.23
N PHE A 14 -1.76 -7.43 -8.52
CA PHE A 14 -0.63 -8.35 -8.41
C PHE A 14 0.19 -8.28 -9.69
N ILE A 15 1.48 -8.03 -9.56
CA ILE A 15 2.43 -7.80 -10.64
C ILE A 15 3.58 -8.79 -10.47
N ASP A 16 3.74 -9.67 -11.45
CA ASP A 16 4.91 -10.55 -11.57
C ASP A 16 5.87 -9.94 -12.60
N ALA A 17 7.06 -9.54 -12.14
CA ALA A 17 8.09 -8.93 -12.95
C ALA A 17 9.48 -9.39 -12.49
N GLN A 18 10.28 -9.95 -13.40
CA GLN A 18 11.69 -10.31 -13.17
C GLN A 18 11.90 -11.22 -11.94
N GLY A 19 10.98 -12.15 -11.68
CA GLY A 19 11.04 -13.06 -10.53
C GLY A 19 10.60 -12.45 -9.20
N LYS A 20 10.24 -11.16 -9.19
CA LYS A 20 9.63 -10.48 -8.05
C LYS A 20 8.12 -10.47 -8.16
N LYS A 21 7.45 -10.69 -7.02
CA LYS A 21 6.00 -10.57 -6.90
C LYS A 21 5.68 -9.29 -6.12
N LEU A 22 5.14 -8.32 -6.83
CA LEU A 22 4.75 -7.04 -6.28
C LEU A 22 3.22 -6.96 -6.18
N VAL A 23 2.73 -6.26 -5.17
CA VAL A 23 1.33 -5.89 -5.04
C VAL A 23 1.23 -4.37 -4.96
N PHE A 24 0.45 -3.79 -5.86
CA PHE A 24 0.07 -2.39 -5.82
C PHE A 24 -1.34 -2.29 -5.25
N LEU A 25 -1.50 -1.56 -4.14
CA LEU A 25 -2.79 -1.38 -3.46
C LEU A 25 -3.23 0.08 -3.56
N ASP A 26 -4.47 0.30 -3.97
CA ASP A 26 -5.19 1.53 -3.69
C ASP A 26 -5.67 1.53 -2.25
N LEU A 27 -5.58 2.67 -1.59
CA LEU A 27 -5.87 2.84 -0.17
C LEU A 27 -6.56 4.18 0.09
N SER A 28 -7.11 4.32 1.29
CA SER A 28 -7.66 5.58 1.80
C SER A 28 -7.39 5.67 3.29
N VAL A 29 -6.11 5.64 3.67
CA VAL A 29 -5.68 5.69 5.06
C VAL A 29 -5.39 7.14 5.44
N PRO A 30 -6.14 7.73 6.39
CA PRO A 30 -5.90 9.09 6.82
C PRO A 30 -4.55 9.20 7.52
N CYS A 31 -3.90 10.35 7.33
CA CYS A 31 -2.65 10.65 7.96
C CYS A 31 -2.69 11.99 8.67
N ASN A 32 -2.19 12.03 9.90
CA ASN A 32 -2.12 13.25 10.71
C ASN A 32 -0.90 14.11 10.31
N ARG A 33 -0.71 14.31 9.00
CA ARG A 33 0.35 15.13 8.42
C ARG A 33 -0.28 16.05 7.40
N ASP A 34 0.20 17.30 7.35
CA ASP A 34 -0.20 18.21 6.29
C ASP A 34 0.61 17.89 5.03
N ALA A 35 -0.06 17.85 3.88
CA ALA A 35 0.56 17.67 2.59
C ALA A 35 -0.05 18.66 1.61
N ILE A 36 0.81 19.33 0.86
CA ILE A 36 0.45 20.27 -0.20
C ILE A 36 0.58 19.59 -1.56
N ASP A 37 1.61 18.76 -1.69
CA ASP A 37 1.94 18.03 -2.91
C ASP A 37 1.81 16.51 -2.71
N LEU A 38 1.83 15.80 -3.82
CA LEU A 38 1.87 14.35 -3.82
C LEU A 38 3.29 13.87 -3.49
N GLU A 39 3.43 13.03 -2.47
CA GLU A 39 4.74 12.54 -2.00
C GLU A 39 4.88 11.04 -2.23
N TYR A 40 6.10 10.61 -2.59
CA TYR A 40 6.47 9.20 -2.72
C TYR A 40 7.51 8.88 -1.66
N LEU A 41 7.14 8.06 -0.68
CA LEU A 41 8.04 7.70 0.40
C LEU A 41 8.49 6.26 0.25
N ASN A 42 9.81 6.04 0.22
CA ASN A 42 10.36 4.71 0.40
C ASN A 42 10.25 4.36 1.88
N VAL A 43 9.76 3.16 2.16
CA VAL A 43 9.54 2.64 3.52
C VAL A 43 9.99 1.19 3.58
N GLU A 44 10.26 0.68 4.78
CA GLU A 44 10.51 -0.75 5.00
C GLU A 44 9.64 -1.27 6.15
N LEU A 45 8.35 -1.43 5.87
CA LEU A 45 7.38 -1.91 6.85
C LEU A 45 7.01 -3.36 6.54
N LYS A 46 7.25 -4.27 7.50
CA LYS A 46 6.90 -5.68 7.35
C LYS A 46 5.41 -5.91 7.63
N THR A 47 4.76 -6.65 6.75
CA THR A 47 3.43 -7.25 6.93
C THR A 47 3.59 -8.75 7.11
N GLU A 48 2.47 -9.45 7.33
CA GLU A 48 2.46 -10.92 7.39
C GLU A 48 2.82 -11.57 6.03
N HIS A 49 2.60 -10.86 4.92
CA HIS A 49 2.73 -11.42 3.57
C HIS A 49 3.91 -10.87 2.76
N GLY A 50 4.59 -9.84 3.27
CA GLY A 50 5.69 -9.20 2.56
C GLY A 50 6.14 -7.90 3.21
N THR A 51 6.88 -7.10 2.44
CA THR A 51 7.41 -5.80 2.89
C THR A 51 6.82 -4.67 2.05
N ILE A 52 6.19 -3.69 2.70
CA ILE A 52 5.83 -2.43 2.05
C ILE A 52 7.14 -1.70 1.74
N LYS A 53 7.41 -1.46 0.45
CA LYS A 53 8.62 -0.79 -0.03
C LYS A 53 8.40 0.68 -0.34
N ARG A 54 7.16 1.05 -0.67
CA ARG A 54 6.80 2.42 -1.02
C ARG A 54 5.35 2.72 -0.64
N ILE A 55 5.11 3.94 -0.20
CA ILE A 55 3.77 4.50 -0.04
C ILE A 55 3.67 5.81 -0.82
N ILE A 56 2.46 6.15 -1.26
CA ILE A 56 2.14 7.42 -1.91
C ILE A 56 1.21 8.20 -0.99
N LEU A 57 1.60 9.43 -0.67
CA LEU A 57 0.77 10.36 0.07
C LEU A 57 0.08 11.31 -0.91
N CYS A 58 -1.24 11.32 -0.87
CA CYS A 58 -2.06 12.23 -1.67
C CYS A 58 -2.58 13.37 -0.76
N PRO A 59 -2.47 14.64 -1.20
CA PRO A 59 -3.07 15.76 -0.50
C PRO A 59 -4.58 15.81 -0.77
N VAL A 60 -5.37 15.88 0.30
CA VAL A 60 -6.82 16.07 0.24
C VAL A 60 -7.19 17.16 1.24
N ASN A 61 -7.63 18.32 0.74
CA ASN A 61 -8.00 19.49 1.56
C ASN A 61 -6.90 19.90 2.58
N GLY A 62 -5.63 19.86 2.16
CA GLY A 62 -4.48 20.20 3.01
C GLY A 62 -4.03 19.11 3.99
N LYS A 63 -4.69 17.95 4.00
CA LYS A 63 -4.32 16.78 4.81
C LYS A 63 -3.78 15.66 3.92
N ALA A 64 -2.77 14.95 4.41
CA ALA A 64 -2.20 13.80 3.74
C ALA A 64 -3.08 12.55 3.94
N PHE A 65 -3.20 11.75 2.90
CA PHE A 65 -3.75 10.39 2.95
C PHE A 65 -2.78 9.44 2.27
N ILE A 66 -2.58 8.24 2.83
CA ILE A 66 -1.90 7.19 2.09
C ILE A 66 -2.89 6.65 1.07
N CYS A 67 -2.68 7.01 -0.20
CA CYS A 67 -3.54 6.64 -1.31
C CYS A 67 -3.07 5.36 -2.01
N ASN A 68 -1.78 5.03 -1.91
CA ASN A 68 -1.26 3.79 -2.45
C ASN A 68 -0.12 3.20 -1.62
N ALA A 69 0.04 1.88 -1.73
CA ALA A 69 1.19 1.16 -1.21
C ALA A 69 1.70 0.14 -2.24
N VAL A 70 3.02 -0.06 -2.25
CA VAL A 70 3.70 -1.10 -3.02
C VAL A 70 4.31 -2.10 -2.05
N VAL A 71 3.92 -3.36 -2.19
CA VAL A 71 4.40 -4.46 -1.36
C VAL A 71 5.19 -5.44 -2.21
N GLU A 72 6.37 -5.82 -1.74
CA GLU A 72 7.13 -6.95 -2.26
C GLU A 72 6.80 -8.19 -1.42
N LEU A 73 6.25 -9.23 -2.03
CA LEU A 73 5.83 -10.45 -1.33
C LEU A 73 7.03 -11.36 -1.05
N ASP A 74 7.11 -11.88 0.18
CA ASP A 74 8.23 -12.71 0.62
C ASP A 74 8.11 -14.17 0.15
N SER A 75 6.91 -14.77 0.28
CA SER A 75 6.57 -16.09 -0.25
C SER A 75 5.06 -16.32 -0.27
N GLY A 76 4.58 -17.18 -1.16
CA GLY A 76 3.14 -17.39 -1.37
C GLY A 76 2.45 -16.24 -2.13
N ILE A 77 1.18 -16.43 -2.47
CA ILE A 77 0.33 -15.39 -3.05
C ILE A 77 -0.92 -15.34 -2.17
N PRO A 78 -1.05 -14.35 -1.26
CA PRO A 78 -2.25 -14.20 -0.45
C PRO A 78 -3.45 -13.85 -1.34
N SER A 79 -4.66 -14.03 -0.83
CA SER A 79 -5.84 -13.46 -1.46
C SER A 79 -5.78 -11.93 -1.47
N PRO A 80 -6.46 -11.25 -2.42
CA PRO A 80 -6.53 -9.79 -2.45
C PRO A 80 -7.04 -9.19 -1.13
N GLU A 81 -8.02 -9.83 -0.50
CA GLU A 81 -8.61 -9.39 0.76
C GLU A 81 -7.62 -9.48 1.93
N GLU A 82 -6.87 -10.58 2.05
CA GLU A 82 -5.87 -10.78 3.11
C GLU A 82 -4.77 -9.72 3.04
N ILE A 83 -4.18 -9.50 1.87
CA ILE A 83 -3.12 -8.50 1.71
C ILE A 83 -3.63 -7.08 1.96
N TYR A 84 -4.85 -6.76 1.48
CA TYR A 84 -5.46 -5.46 1.72
C TYR A 84 -5.65 -5.18 3.21
N MET A 85 -6.26 -6.12 3.93
CA MET A 85 -6.54 -5.98 5.36
C MET A 85 -5.25 -5.87 6.17
N SER A 86 -4.22 -6.66 5.83
CA SER A 86 -2.91 -6.63 6.48
C SER A 86 -2.23 -5.26 6.30
N VAL A 87 -2.22 -4.73 5.08
CA VAL A 87 -1.59 -3.44 4.76
C VAL A 87 -2.38 -2.26 5.34
N ASP A 88 -3.70 -2.20 5.15
CA ASP A 88 -4.56 -1.13 5.67
C ASP A 88 -4.47 -1.07 7.21
N SER A 89 -4.53 -2.22 7.89
CA SER A 89 -4.41 -2.29 9.35
C SER A 89 -3.04 -1.79 9.84
N LEU A 90 -1.95 -2.22 9.19
CA LEU A 90 -0.61 -1.79 9.56
C LEU A 90 -0.45 -0.27 9.39
N LEU A 91 -0.82 0.26 8.23
CA LEU A 91 -0.66 1.68 7.90
C LEU A 91 -1.55 2.58 8.76
N ARG A 92 -2.76 2.14 9.14
CA ARG A 92 -3.59 2.84 10.13
C ARG A 92 -2.92 2.92 11.50
N ARG A 93 -2.15 1.90 11.89
CA ARG A 93 -1.45 1.85 13.18
C ARG A 93 -0.20 2.70 13.19
N VAL A 94 0.61 2.66 12.12
CA VAL A 94 1.88 3.40 12.05
C VAL A 94 1.73 4.85 11.56
N GLY A 95 0.64 5.17 10.86
CA GLY A 95 0.46 6.46 10.19
C GLY A 95 1.44 6.66 9.02
N CYS A 96 1.74 7.91 8.67
CA CYS A 96 2.81 8.24 7.70
C CYS A 96 4.16 8.51 8.36
N THR A 97 4.41 7.87 9.50
CA THR A 97 5.70 8.01 10.18
C THR A 97 6.74 7.25 9.33
N PRO A 98 7.84 7.89 8.89
CA PRO A 98 8.87 7.23 8.09
C PRO A 98 9.56 6.10 8.85
#